data_AF-C0EG05-F1
#
_entry.id   AF-C0EG05-F1
#
_cell.length_a   1.000
_cell.length_b   1.000
_cell.length_c   1.000
_cell.angle_alpha   90.00
_cell.angle_beta   90.00
_cell.angle_gamma   90.00
#
_symmetry.space_group_name_H-M   'P 1'
#
loop_
_entity.id
_entity.type
_entity.pdbx_description
1 polymer ?
#
loop_
_entity_poly.entity_id
_entity_poly.type
_entity_poly.pdbx_seq_one_letter_code
_entity_poly.pdbx_strand_id
1 'polypeptide(L)'
;MALPININRRDQRNRLRRPVRGDWTPAGHHAVCRVGGGYLIADEITRTSLLGVFAVGDVRTKSMRQIVTAAADGAVASHYIEEILR
;
A
#
# COMPACT_ATOMS: atom_id res chain seq x y z
N MET A 1 16.94 38.44 -21.77
CA MET A 1 16.51 38.18 -20.38
C MET A 1 14.99 38.30 -20.32
N ALA A 2 14.27 37.19 -20.31
CA ALA A 2 12.81 37.21 -20.28
C ALA A 2 12.30 36.27 -19.17
N LEU A 3 11.81 36.95 -18.13
CA LEU A 3 10.84 36.69 -17.06
C LEU A 3 10.24 35.27 -16.81
N PRO A 4 9.88 34.98 -15.54
CA PRO A 4 9.44 33.66 -15.08
C PRO A 4 8.07 33.26 -15.63
N ILE A 5 7.93 31.97 -15.94
CA ILE A 5 6.71 31.35 -16.44
C ILE A 5 5.65 31.35 -15.33
N ASN A 6 4.59 32.11 -15.55
CA ASN A 6 3.39 32.18 -14.72
C ASN A 6 2.63 30.84 -14.80
N ILE A 7 2.74 30.01 -13.76
CA ILE A 7 2.00 28.73 -13.68
C ILE A 7 0.58 29.04 -13.19
N ASN A 8 -0.36 28.95 -14.13
CA ASN A 8 -1.78 29.19 -13.95
C ASN A 8 -2.36 28.26 -12.85
N ARG A 9 -3.05 28.83 -11.84
CA ARG A 9 -3.64 28.11 -10.68
C ARG A 9 -4.64 26.99 -11.05
N ARG A 10 -5.07 26.89 -12.31
CA ARG A 10 -5.92 25.81 -12.82
C ARG A 10 -5.18 24.47 -13.00
N ASP A 11 -3.87 24.50 -13.23
CA ASP A 11 -3.07 23.27 -13.46
C ASP A 11 -2.83 22.46 -12.17
N GLN A 12 -2.92 23.11 -11.00
CA GLN A 12 -2.69 22.44 -9.72
C GLN A 12 -3.80 21.46 -9.32
N ARG A 13 -5.04 21.60 -9.84
CA ARG A 13 -6.16 20.72 -9.45
C ARG A 13 -6.16 19.38 -10.17
N ASN A 14 -5.50 19.27 -11.32
CA ASN A 14 -5.56 18.08 -12.17
C ASN A 14 -4.38 17.10 -11.94
N ARG A 15 -3.38 17.48 -11.14
CA ARG A 15 -2.25 16.59 -10.78
C ARG A 15 -2.60 15.52 -9.76
N LEU A 16 -3.66 15.71 -8.97
CA LEU A 16 -4.06 14.77 -7.91
C LEU A 16 -4.83 13.52 -8.43
N ARG A 17 -5.03 13.39 -9.75
CA ARG A 17 -5.77 12.27 -10.36
C ARG A 17 -4.94 11.38 -11.28
N ARG A 18 -3.63 11.61 -11.40
CA ARG A 18 -2.76 10.71 -12.17
C ARG A 18 -2.14 9.70 -11.21
N PRO A 19 -2.43 8.40 -11.35
CA PRO A 19 -1.70 7.37 -10.60
C PRO A 19 -0.21 7.58 -10.83
N VAL A 20 0.57 7.75 -9.75
CA VAL A 20 2.02 7.82 -9.86
C VAL A 20 2.50 6.45 -10.35
N ARG A 21 3.53 6.42 -11.21
CA ARG A 21 4.05 5.16 -11.77
C ARG A 21 4.35 4.18 -10.62
N GLY A 22 3.48 3.17 -10.45
CA GLY A 22 3.43 2.29 -9.28
C GLY A 22 2.01 1.94 -8.82
N ASP A 23 1.04 2.84 -9.06
CA ASP A 23 -0.38 2.68 -8.69
C ASP A 23 -1.18 1.88 -9.72
N TRP A 24 -0.70 0.70 -10.12
CA TRP A 24 -1.48 -0.22 -10.96
C TRP A 24 -2.69 -0.76 -10.15
N THR A 25 -3.84 -0.10 -10.31
CA THR A 25 -5.15 -0.68 -10.03
C THR A 25 -5.92 -0.77 -11.35
N PRO A 26 -6.28 -1.97 -11.83
CA PRO A 26 -7.33 -2.09 -12.83
C PRO A 26 -8.62 -1.60 -12.17
N ALA A 27 -9.33 -0.71 -12.87
CA ALA A 27 -10.53 0.00 -12.45
C ALA A 27 -11.39 -0.81 -11.44
N GLY A 28 -11.43 -0.34 -10.18
CA GLY A 28 -12.37 -0.84 -9.15
C GLY A 28 -11.77 -1.44 -7.87
N HIS A 29 -10.45 -1.61 -7.76
CA HIS A 29 -9.85 -2.18 -6.54
C HIS A 29 -9.36 -1.07 -5.60
N HIS A 30 -9.81 -1.10 -4.34
CA HIS A 30 -9.34 -0.19 -3.28
C HIS A 30 -7.80 -0.23 -3.21
N ALA A 31 -7.17 0.94 -3.33
CA ALA A 31 -5.71 1.04 -3.36
C ALA A 31 -5.12 0.70 -2.00
N VAL A 32 -4.54 -0.50 -1.88
CA VAL A 32 -3.63 -0.84 -0.78
C VAL A 32 -2.25 -0.30 -1.13
N CYS A 33 -1.61 0.41 -0.19
CA CYS A 33 -0.28 0.98 -0.40
C CYS A 33 0.74 -0.12 -0.77
N ARG A 34 1.48 0.10 -1.86
CA ARG A 34 2.54 -0.80 -2.35
C ARG A 34 3.89 -0.10 -2.36
N VAL A 35 4.95 -0.88 -2.14
CA VAL A 35 6.32 -0.44 -2.40
C VAL A 35 6.66 -0.71 -3.87
N GLY A 36 7.59 0.07 -4.43
CA GLY A 36 8.16 -0.19 -5.75
C GLY A 36 8.62 -1.66 -5.85
N GLY A 37 8.04 -2.41 -6.79
CA GLY A 37 8.24 -3.86 -6.91
C GLY A 37 6.99 -4.72 -6.67
N GLY A 38 5.85 -4.11 -6.34
CA GLY A 38 4.55 -4.81 -6.27
C GLY A 38 4.22 -5.44 -4.92
N TYR A 39 5.08 -5.27 -3.92
CA TYR A 39 4.84 -5.74 -2.55
C TYR A 39 3.94 -4.77 -1.78
N LEU A 40 3.09 -5.32 -0.90
CA LEU A 40 2.23 -4.55 -0.02
C LEU A 40 3.02 -4.00 1.16
N ILE A 41 2.71 -2.76 1.53
CA ILE A 41 3.16 -2.18 2.80
C ILE A 41 2.23 -2.71 3.88
N ALA A 42 2.81 -3.39 4.85
CA ALA A 42 2.13 -3.80 6.06
C ALA A 42 3.06 -3.66 7.26
N ASP A 43 2.50 -3.28 8.40
CA ASP A 43 3.23 -3.14 9.66
C ASP A 43 3.60 -4.50 10.27
N GLU A 44 4.22 -4.49 11.46
CA GLU A 44 4.67 -5.72 12.14
C GLU A 44 3.51 -6.67 12.46
N ILE A 45 2.32 -6.11 12.70
CA ILE A 45 1.09 -6.85 12.96
C ILE A 45 0.31 -7.17 11.68
N THR A 46 0.94 -7.01 10.52
CA THR A 46 0.47 -7.34 9.17
C THR A 46 -0.71 -6.50 8.66
N ARG A 47 -1.02 -5.37 9.30
CA ARG A 47 -2.08 -4.45 8.88
C ARG A 47 -1.62 -3.61 7.69
N THR A 48 -2.52 -3.45 6.74
CA THR A 48 -2.31 -2.55 5.60
C THR A 48 -2.84 -1.15 5.88
N SER A 49 -2.73 -0.26 4.91
CA SER A 49 -3.34 1.07 4.96
C SER A 49 -4.88 1.04 4.98
N LEU A 50 -5.51 -0.09 4.64
CA LEU A 50 -6.95 -0.27 4.68
C LEU A 50 -7.35 -1.02 5.96
N LEU A 51 -8.28 -0.43 6.70
CA LEU A 51 -8.82 -1.04 7.92
C LEU A 51 -9.46 -2.40 7.59
N GLY A 52 -9.16 -3.41 8.40
CA GLY A 52 -9.65 -4.78 8.21
C GLY A 52 -8.96 -5.58 7.11
N VAL A 53 -7.98 -4.99 6.40
CA VAL A 53 -7.20 -5.69 5.37
C VAL A 53 -5.78 -5.93 5.88
N PHE A 54 -5.37 -7.20 5.83
CA PHE A 54 -4.06 -7.66 6.26
C PHE A 54 -3.28 -8.28 5.08
N ALA A 55 -1.96 -8.11 5.09
CA ALA A 55 -1.07 -8.68 4.09
C ALA A 55 -0.05 -9.62 4.75
N VAL A 56 -0.08 -10.89 4.35
CA VAL A 56 0.64 -11.98 5.00
C VAL A 56 1.50 -12.73 4.00
N GLY A 57 2.68 -13.19 4.41
CA GLY A 57 3.55 -13.97 3.55
C GLY A 57 4.33 -13.09 2.58
N ASP A 58 4.75 -13.69 1.46
CA ASP A 58 5.70 -13.04 0.53
C ASP A 58 5.11 -11.87 -0.26
N VAL A 59 3.80 -11.63 -0.12
CA VAL A 59 3.11 -10.49 -0.70
C VAL A 59 3.49 -9.16 0.00
N ARG A 60 3.96 -9.20 1.25
CA ARG A 60 4.35 -8.01 2.02
C ARG A 60 5.86 -7.76 1.98
N THR A 61 6.26 -6.52 2.21
CA THR A 61 7.69 -6.18 2.36
C THR A 61 8.25 -6.76 3.65
N LYS A 62 9.18 -7.71 3.54
CA LYS A 62 9.92 -8.29 4.67
C LYS A 62 11.34 -8.69 4.27
N SER A 63 12.23 -8.76 5.26
CA SER A 63 13.66 -9.05 5.07
C SER A 63 13.94 -10.52 4.71
N MET A 64 13.16 -11.45 5.26
CA MET A 64 13.34 -12.91 5.05
C MET A 64 12.05 -13.54 4.52
N ARG A 65 12.19 -14.36 3.47
CA ARG A 65 11.07 -15.03 2.79
C ARG A 65 11.25 -16.53 2.89
N GLN A 66 10.63 -17.09 3.92
CA GLN A 66 10.68 -18.52 4.25
C GLN A 66 9.27 -19.00 4.60
N ILE A 67 9.03 -20.31 4.43
CA ILE A 67 7.75 -20.95 4.81
C ILE A 67 7.38 -20.59 6.25
N VAL A 68 8.34 -20.73 7.17
CA VAL A 68 8.13 -20.43 8.60
C VAL A 68 7.76 -18.96 8.83
N THR A 69 8.35 -18.01 8.09
CA THR A 69 8.01 -16.59 8.23
C THR A 69 6.63 -16.27 7.68
N ALA A 70 6.20 -16.92 6.60
CA ALA A 70 4.86 -16.75 6.06
C ALA A 70 3.78 -17.33 6.99
N ALA A 71 4.07 -18.49 7.60
CA ALA A 71 3.20 -19.07 8.62
C ALA A 71 3.11 -18.18 9.87
N ALA A 72 4.23 -17.62 10.33
CA ALA A 72 4.26 -16.69 11.46
C ALA A 72 3.45 -15.41 11.18
N ASP A 73 3.61 -14.80 10.00
CA ASP A 73 2.79 -13.65 9.58
C ASP A 73 1.29 -13.97 9.66
N GLY A 74 0.88 -15.19 9.24
CA GLY A 74 -0.53 -15.61 9.25
C GLY A 74 -1.09 -15.82 10.66
N ALA A 75 -0.28 -16.35 11.57
CA ALA A 75 -0.65 -16.48 12.98
C ALA A 75 -0.87 -15.10 13.62
N VAL A 76 0.04 -14.16 13.38
CA VAL A 76 -0.07 -12.77 13.86
C VAL A 76 -1.32 -12.10 13.29
N ALA A 77 -1.53 -12.17 11.98
CA ALA A 77 -2.73 -11.60 11.35
C ALA A 77 -4.03 -12.14 11.96
N SER A 78 -4.12 -13.47 12.14
CA SER A 78 -5.33 -14.12 12.67
C SER A 78 -5.65 -13.65 14.09
N HIS A 79 -4.64 -13.47 14.93
CA HIS A 79 -4.82 -12.96 16.29
C HIS A 79 -5.41 -11.54 16.30
N TYR A 80 -4.90 -10.65 15.46
CA TYR A 80 -5.38 -9.27 15.39
C TYR A 80 -6.68 -9.09 14.60
N ILE A 81 -7.01 -10.01 13.69
CA ILE A 81 -8.31 -10.04 13.02
C ILE A 81 -9.42 -10.27 14.05
N GLU A 82 -9.19 -11.14 15.03
CA GLU A 82 -10.15 -11.42 16.10
C GLU A 82 -10.50 -10.14 16.90
N GLU A 83 -9.51 -9.29 17.18
CA GLU A 83 -9.74 -8.02 17.87
C GLU A 83 -10.61 -7.05 17.06
N ILE A 84 -10.54 -7.08 15.73
CA ILE A 84 -11.33 -6.20 14.85
C ILE A 84 -12.78 -6.70 14.71
N LEU A 85 -13.00 -8.00 14.82
CA LEU A 85 -14.31 -8.62 14.66
C LEU A 85 -15.18 -8.59 15.94
N ARG A 86 -14.57 -8.31 17.09
CA ARG A 86 -15.27 -8.11 18.36
C ARG A 86 -15.84 -6.69 18.47
#